data_AF-A0A6N8XBV0-F1
#
_entry.id   AF-A0A6N8XBV0-F1
#
_cell.length_a   1.000
_cell.length_b   1.000
_cell.length_c   1.000
_cell.angle_alpha   90.00
_cell.angle_beta   90.00
_cell.angle_gamma   90.00
#
_symmetry.space_group_name_H-M   'P 1'
#
loop_
_entity.id
_entity.type
_entity.pdbx_description
1 polymer ?
#
loop_
_entity_poly.entity_id
_entity_poly.type
_entity_poly.pdbx_seq_one_letter_code
_entity_poly.pdbx_strand_id
1 'polypeptide(L)'
;MVRDEQELIAHTGALAAFADGAIGGDQQRPGWLTDKHLAERQEDIGVRTGGILSRFEAVAASDPETLDEADATGRRVLAAAIEAAPLLTAGLAAMRKAIADLEAGNPASALPEQNRAIARVAEAIELFADVKNLIELAYGTQQGIVALINPGETTDEQALTVAERETLAGGLIGDNQRRIARLKNLLEEEARAAAAQGQDEQTGAAVASRYELAESLRARAADSLASLASSVAASAVDEARASAGETFAHLEELRRLFFSIVEHVAALLADQGDTHDRTATLQAGSSAAMGDEFAPAVGAVADRQGRHAQVGDQLAAALAQQADAASAPAQPDASGGPTASADPEAGERLAKAADEVRKAGGRMLSAATMLADGANRALTMSPDLEPALVDQLAAMEHLENALKELVPPQERQPQQGEEQQPREGREPQPQSGEDEQMSHRQALKRLQAIRDREAERQRRRAAPASMAPVEKDW
;
A
#
# COMPACT_ATOMS: atom_id res chain seq x y z
N MET A 1 -9.16 14.11 -6.88
CA MET A 1 -9.11 15.04 -5.72
C MET A 1 -7.75 14.98 -5.04
N VAL A 2 -7.38 13.94 -4.30
CA VAL A 2 -6.05 13.85 -3.65
C VAL A 2 -4.91 13.99 -4.67
N ARG A 3 -5.00 13.27 -5.80
CA ARG A 3 -4.03 13.40 -6.91
C ARG A 3 -3.98 14.81 -7.50
N ASP A 4 -5.14 15.41 -7.75
CA ASP A 4 -5.26 16.77 -8.29
C ASP A 4 -4.64 17.81 -7.34
N GLU A 5 -4.81 17.62 -6.02
CA GLU A 5 -4.24 18.46 -4.95
C GLU A 5 -2.72 18.29 -4.88
N GLN A 6 -2.19 17.07 -5.02
CA GLN A 6 -0.74 16.82 -5.09
C GLN A 6 -0.10 17.50 -6.29
N GLU A 7 -0.75 17.44 -7.45
CA GLU A 7 -0.29 18.11 -8.66
C GLU A 7 -0.33 19.64 -8.50
N LEU A 8 -1.36 20.16 -7.83
CA LEU A 8 -1.47 21.58 -7.50
C LEU A 8 -0.36 22.02 -6.52
N ILE A 9 -0.05 21.23 -5.50
CA ILE A 9 1.07 21.48 -4.57
C ILE A 9 2.39 21.52 -5.35
N ALA A 10 2.63 20.58 -6.25
CA ALA A 10 3.84 20.55 -7.07
C ALA A 10 3.98 21.81 -7.94
N HIS A 11 2.90 22.25 -8.58
CA HIS A 11 2.89 23.49 -9.36
C HIS A 11 3.06 24.75 -8.49
N THR A 12 2.43 24.78 -7.31
CA THR A 12 2.60 25.89 -6.36
C THR A 12 4.04 25.97 -5.84
N GLY A 13 4.66 24.82 -5.60
CA GLY A 13 6.08 24.71 -5.25
C GLY A 13 7.00 25.21 -6.35
N ALA A 14 6.75 24.80 -7.60
CA ALA A 14 7.49 25.30 -8.75
C ALA A 14 7.35 26.82 -8.91
N LEU A 15 6.14 27.38 -8.72
CA LEU A 15 5.91 28.82 -8.80
C LEU A 15 6.66 29.57 -7.68
N ALA A 16 6.66 29.05 -6.46
CA ALA A 16 7.41 29.63 -5.34
C ALA A 16 8.92 29.63 -5.62
N ALA A 17 9.46 28.54 -6.16
CA ALA A 17 10.88 28.42 -6.50
C ALA A 17 11.30 29.30 -7.71
N PHE A 18 10.38 29.63 -8.63
CA PHE A 18 10.63 30.67 -9.63
C PHE A 18 10.63 32.07 -9.00
N ALA A 19 9.81 32.31 -7.97
CA ALA A 19 9.69 33.61 -7.32
C ALA A 19 10.88 33.94 -6.41
N ASP A 20 11.47 32.94 -5.75
CA ASP A 20 12.67 33.11 -4.89
C ASP A 20 14.00 33.02 -5.67
N GLY A 21 13.95 32.64 -6.95
CA GLY A 21 15.11 32.53 -7.83
C GLY A 21 15.88 31.21 -7.71
N ALA A 22 15.38 30.23 -6.95
CA ALA A 22 15.94 28.87 -6.88
C ALA A 22 15.84 28.14 -8.23
N ILE A 23 14.80 28.42 -9.01
CA ILE A 23 14.71 28.04 -10.42
C ILE A 23 14.96 29.29 -11.27
N GLY A 24 16.20 29.46 -11.73
CA GLY A 24 16.62 30.57 -12.60
C GLY A 24 17.72 30.14 -13.58
N GLY A 25 17.60 30.52 -14.86
CA GLY A 25 18.50 30.14 -15.96
C GLY A 25 17.79 30.12 -17.33
N ASP A 26 18.17 29.22 -18.23
CA ASP A 26 17.51 28.98 -19.54
C ASP A 26 16.08 28.41 -19.41
N GLN A 27 15.68 27.99 -18.22
CA GLN A 27 14.33 27.50 -17.94
C GLN A 27 13.36 28.67 -17.77
N GLN A 28 12.53 28.89 -18.79
CA GLN A 28 11.50 29.92 -18.78
C GLN A 28 10.25 29.45 -18.05
N ARG A 29 9.75 30.26 -17.10
CA ARG A 29 8.48 30.00 -16.42
C ARG A 29 7.35 29.85 -17.45
N PRO A 30 6.60 28.73 -17.46
CA PRO A 30 5.47 28.57 -18.36
C PRO A 30 4.42 29.66 -18.12
N GLY A 31 3.85 30.23 -19.20
CA GLY A 31 2.89 31.33 -19.09
C GLY A 31 1.57 30.98 -18.38
N TRP A 32 1.26 29.69 -18.25
CA TRP A 32 0.09 29.19 -17.52
C TRP A 32 0.33 29.11 -16.00
N LEU A 33 1.59 29.07 -15.55
CA LEU A 33 1.94 28.93 -14.14
C LEU A 33 1.89 30.30 -13.45
N THR A 34 0.69 30.68 -13.01
CA THR A 34 0.39 31.97 -12.38
C THR A 34 -0.39 31.76 -11.10
N ASP A 35 -0.26 32.69 -10.13
CA ASP A 35 -0.96 32.56 -8.86
C ASP A 35 -2.47 32.49 -9.03
N LYS A 36 -3.02 33.31 -9.95
CA LYS A 36 -4.44 33.29 -10.32
C LYS A 36 -4.89 31.91 -10.81
N HIS A 37 -4.14 31.30 -11.72
CA HIS A 37 -4.51 29.98 -12.24
C HIS A 37 -4.47 28.89 -11.16
N LEU A 38 -3.48 28.95 -10.26
CA LEU A 38 -3.40 28.00 -9.15
C LEU A 38 -4.52 28.21 -8.12
N ALA A 39 -4.91 29.46 -7.87
CA ALA A 39 -6.05 29.79 -7.00
C ALA A 39 -7.37 29.25 -7.58
N GLU A 40 -7.62 29.42 -8.88
CA GLU A 40 -8.78 28.85 -9.58
C GLU A 40 -8.81 27.31 -9.46
N ARG A 41 -7.66 26.65 -9.65
CA ARG A 41 -7.57 25.18 -9.45
C ARG A 41 -7.87 24.76 -8.01
N GLN A 42 -7.40 25.52 -7.02
CA GLN A 42 -7.68 25.26 -5.61
C GLN A 42 -9.18 25.41 -5.31
N GLU A 43 -9.83 26.42 -5.91
CA GLU A 43 -11.27 26.64 -5.79
C GLU A 43 -12.07 25.47 -6.36
N ASP A 44 -11.72 24.97 -7.55
CA ASP A 44 -12.34 23.80 -8.17
C ASP A 44 -12.25 22.54 -7.30
N ILE A 45 -11.11 22.34 -6.62
CA ILE A 45 -10.94 21.25 -5.64
C ILE A 45 -11.82 21.51 -4.42
N GLY A 46 -11.85 22.75 -3.91
CA GLY A 46 -12.70 23.19 -2.81
C GLY A 46 -14.19 22.94 -3.04
N VAL A 47 -14.71 23.24 -4.23
CA VAL A 47 -16.12 22.99 -4.59
C VAL A 47 -16.46 21.50 -4.51
N ARG A 48 -15.59 20.63 -5.03
CA ARG A 48 -15.80 19.17 -5.00
C ARG A 48 -15.76 18.62 -3.58
N THR A 49 -14.82 19.11 -2.76
CA THR A 49 -14.72 18.76 -1.32
C THR A 49 -15.96 19.23 -0.54
N GLY A 50 -16.44 20.45 -0.82
CA GLY A 50 -17.66 21.00 -0.22
C GLY A 50 -18.92 20.21 -0.59
N GLY A 51 -18.99 19.71 -1.82
CA GLY A 51 -20.07 18.81 -2.25
C GLY A 51 -20.07 17.48 -1.49
N ILE A 52 -18.91 16.95 -1.11
CA ILE A 52 -18.81 15.74 -0.27
C ILE A 52 -19.25 16.06 1.17
N LEU A 53 -18.74 17.14 1.75
CA LEU A 53 -19.12 17.59 3.09
C LEU A 53 -20.65 17.73 3.21
N SER A 54 -21.28 18.40 2.23
CA SER A 54 -22.73 18.59 2.22
C SER A 54 -23.52 17.27 2.25
N ARG A 55 -23.00 16.22 1.59
CA ARG A 55 -23.60 14.88 1.63
C ARG A 55 -23.42 14.22 2.99
N PHE A 56 -22.25 14.36 3.62
CA PHE A 56 -21.99 13.81 4.95
C PHE A 56 -22.84 14.51 6.02
N GLU A 57 -22.99 15.83 5.93
CA GLU A 57 -23.88 16.60 6.82
C GLU A 57 -25.35 16.19 6.64
N ALA A 58 -25.80 15.98 5.39
CA ALA A 58 -27.14 15.49 5.12
C ALA A 58 -27.39 14.08 5.68
N VAL A 59 -26.40 13.19 5.59
CA VAL A 59 -26.44 11.84 6.16
C VAL A 59 -26.43 11.91 7.69
N ALA A 60 -25.60 12.75 8.30
CA ALA A 60 -25.54 12.97 9.74
C ALA A 60 -26.82 13.59 10.32
N ALA A 61 -27.53 14.39 9.52
CA ALA A 61 -28.83 14.97 9.89
C ALA A 61 -30.00 13.99 9.71
N SER A 62 -29.76 12.82 9.10
CA SER A 62 -30.77 11.75 9.00
C SER A 62 -30.85 11.00 10.33
N ASP A 63 -32.06 10.60 10.72
CA ASP A 63 -32.30 9.99 12.03
C ASP A 63 -31.66 8.58 12.11
N PRO A 64 -30.65 8.36 12.98
CA PRO A 64 -30.01 7.05 13.14
C PRO A 64 -30.98 5.96 13.60
N GLU A 65 -32.13 6.31 14.20
CA GLU A 65 -33.17 5.35 14.59
C GLU A 65 -33.90 4.71 13.40
N THR A 66 -33.72 5.24 12.18
CA THR A 66 -34.28 4.65 10.95
C THR A 66 -33.42 3.52 10.37
N LEU A 67 -32.20 3.33 10.87
CA LEU A 67 -31.33 2.23 10.50
C LEU A 67 -31.69 1.00 11.34
N ASP A 68 -31.95 -0.12 10.67
CA ASP A 68 -32.20 -1.41 11.31
C ASP A 68 -31.04 -1.76 12.27
N GLU A 69 -31.33 -2.24 13.48
CA GLU A 69 -30.32 -2.72 14.43
C GLU A 69 -29.46 -3.85 13.83
N ALA A 70 -29.94 -4.55 12.81
CA ALA A 70 -29.16 -5.53 12.05
C ALA A 70 -28.11 -4.91 11.10
N ASP A 71 -28.24 -3.65 10.67
CA ASP A 71 -27.34 -3.03 9.69
C ASP A 71 -26.09 -2.40 10.33
N ALA A 72 -25.19 -3.25 10.81
CA ALA A 72 -23.91 -2.84 11.40
C ALA A 72 -23.04 -2.03 10.42
N THR A 73 -23.10 -2.36 9.13
CA THR A 73 -22.34 -1.67 8.08
C THR A 73 -22.87 -0.25 7.87
N GLY A 74 -24.19 -0.08 7.77
CA GLY A 74 -24.83 1.24 7.67
C GLY A 74 -24.48 2.15 8.84
N ARG A 75 -24.50 1.63 10.07
CA ARG A 75 -24.09 2.39 11.27
C ARG A 75 -22.62 2.80 11.25
N ARG A 76 -21.72 1.91 10.80
CA ARG A 76 -20.29 2.22 10.67
C ARG A 76 -20.05 3.35 9.66
N VAL A 77 -20.70 3.27 8.50
CA VAL A 77 -20.60 4.30 7.45
C VAL A 77 -21.15 5.64 7.94
N LEU A 78 -22.25 5.64 8.69
CA LEU A 78 -22.81 6.84 9.31
C LEU A 78 -21.85 7.45 10.34
N ALA A 79 -21.32 6.64 11.26
CA ALA A 79 -20.34 7.10 12.25
C ALA A 79 -19.09 7.70 11.58
N ALA A 80 -18.55 7.03 10.56
CA ALA A 80 -17.43 7.53 9.77
C ALA A 80 -17.76 8.86 9.07
N ALA A 81 -18.98 9.02 8.52
CA ALA A 81 -19.41 10.28 7.90
C ALA A 81 -19.51 11.43 8.91
N ILE A 82 -20.03 11.16 10.12
CA ILE A 82 -20.11 12.13 11.21
C ILE A 82 -18.70 12.57 11.65
N GLU A 83 -17.78 11.63 11.80
CA GLU A 83 -16.38 11.93 12.16
C GLU A 83 -15.60 12.62 11.02
N ALA A 84 -15.94 12.33 9.75
CA ALA A 84 -15.28 12.91 8.58
C ALA A 84 -15.68 14.38 8.35
N ALA A 85 -16.91 14.77 8.70
CA ALA A 85 -17.42 16.13 8.49
C ALA A 85 -16.52 17.24 9.08
N PRO A 86 -16.08 17.19 10.37
CA PRO A 86 -15.18 18.21 10.91
C PRO A 86 -13.81 18.21 10.25
N LEU A 87 -13.31 17.06 9.77
CA LEU A 87 -12.05 16.97 9.02
C LEU A 87 -12.18 17.66 7.66
N LEU A 88 -13.23 17.37 6.90
CA LEU A 88 -13.51 18.02 5.62
C LEU A 88 -13.72 19.53 5.78
N THR A 89 -14.37 19.96 6.86
CA THR A 89 -14.53 21.37 7.21
C THR A 89 -13.17 22.05 7.44
N ALA A 90 -12.28 21.41 8.21
CA ALA A 90 -10.93 21.92 8.43
C ALA A 90 -10.09 21.94 7.13
N GLY A 91 -10.24 20.93 6.27
CA GLY A 91 -9.62 20.88 4.95
C GLY A 91 -10.06 22.03 4.06
N LEU A 92 -11.37 22.29 3.97
CA LEU A 92 -11.92 23.44 3.23
C LEU A 92 -11.45 24.78 3.76
N ALA A 93 -11.31 24.93 5.09
CA ALA A 93 -10.76 26.15 5.67
C ALA A 93 -9.30 26.38 5.25
N ALA A 94 -8.48 25.31 5.21
CA ALA A 94 -7.11 25.38 4.71
C ALA A 94 -7.06 25.71 3.21
N MET A 95 -7.91 25.08 2.38
CA MET A 95 -8.02 25.41 0.95
C MET A 95 -8.37 26.89 0.71
N ARG A 96 -9.31 27.45 1.48
CA ARG A 96 -9.66 28.89 1.40
C ARG A 96 -8.48 29.80 1.76
N LYS A 97 -7.68 29.40 2.75
CA LYS A 97 -6.50 30.17 3.13
C LYS A 97 -5.42 30.09 2.04
N ALA A 98 -5.20 28.91 1.46
CA ALA A 98 -4.30 28.75 0.31
C ALA A 98 -4.72 29.61 -0.89
N ILE A 99 -6.03 29.69 -1.19
CA ILE A 99 -6.57 30.60 -2.22
C ILE A 99 -6.21 32.06 -1.90
N ALA A 100 -6.46 32.51 -0.67
CA ALA A 100 -6.15 33.88 -0.26
C ALA A 100 -4.65 34.20 -0.36
N ASP A 101 -3.78 33.26 0.01
CA ASP A 101 -2.33 33.41 -0.09
C ASP A 101 -1.86 33.47 -1.55
N LEU A 102 -2.45 32.65 -2.44
CA LEU A 102 -2.20 32.71 -3.90
C LEU A 102 -2.69 34.03 -4.51
N GLU A 103 -3.90 34.47 -4.19
CA GLU A 103 -4.44 35.76 -4.68
C GLU A 103 -3.60 36.96 -4.22
N ALA A 104 -2.94 36.84 -3.06
CA ALA A 104 -2.00 37.82 -2.54
C ALA A 104 -0.59 37.74 -3.19
N GLY A 105 -0.35 36.78 -4.09
CA GLY A 105 0.94 36.57 -4.74
C GLY A 105 1.99 35.91 -3.84
N ASN A 106 1.57 35.14 -2.83
CA ASN A 106 2.45 34.48 -1.86
C ASN A 106 2.36 32.94 -1.97
N PRO A 107 2.83 32.32 -3.07
CA PRO A 107 2.73 30.87 -3.28
C PRO A 107 3.47 30.06 -2.21
N ALA A 108 4.55 30.59 -1.63
CA ALA A 108 5.26 29.94 -0.52
C ALA A 108 4.40 29.81 0.75
N SER A 109 3.51 30.78 1.01
CA SER A 109 2.58 30.74 2.15
C SER A 109 1.37 29.84 1.90
N ALA A 110 0.99 29.65 0.64
CA ALA A 110 -0.09 28.74 0.26
C ALA A 110 0.28 27.25 0.46
N LEU A 111 1.55 26.88 0.24
CA LEU A 111 2.03 25.48 0.32
C LEU A 111 1.70 24.78 1.66
N PRO A 112 1.98 25.36 2.84
CA PRO A 112 1.57 24.76 4.12
C PRO A 112 0.07 24.50 4.23
N GLU A 113 -0.77 25.39 3.69
CA GLU A 113 -2.22 25.27 3.78
C GLU A 113 -2.76 24.24 2.78
N GLN A 114 -2.16 24.09 1.60
CA GLN A 114 -2.47 22.99 0.67
C GLN A 114 -2.09 21.63 1.27
N ASN A 115 -0.91 21.54 1.89
CA ASN A 115 -0.49 20.33 2.62
C ASN A 115 -1.43 20.02 3.80
N ARG A 116 -1.91 21.04 4.50
CA ARG A 116 -2.91 20.87 5.55
C ARG A 116 -4.24 20.39 4.98
N ALA A 117 -4.67 20.93 3.84
CA ALA A 117 -5.92 20.54 3.19
C ALA A 117 -5.90 19.06 2.78
N ILE A 118 -4.86 18.62 2.09
CA ILE A 118 -4.72 17.21 1.66
C ILE A 118 -4.64 16.26 2.86
N ALA A 119 -3.93 16.64 3.94
CA ALA A 119 -3.84 15.82 5.14
C ALA A 119 -5.23 15.59 5.76
N ARG A 120 -6.05 16.64 5.89
CA ARG A 120 -7.41 16.51 6.44
C ARG A 120 -8.34 15.70 5.56
N VAL A 121 -8.22 15.83 4.24
CA VAL A 121 -8.97 15.00 3.30
C VAL A 121 -8.55 13.53 3.40
N ALA A 122 -7.25 13.26 3.51
CA ALA A 122 -6.73 11.90 3.69
C ALA A 122 -7.22 11.27 5.01
N GLU A 123 -7.16 12.01 6.12
CA GLU A 123 -7.71 11.58 7.41
C GLU A 123 -9.22 11.27 7.30
N ALA A 124 -9.99 12.09 6.58
CA ALA A 124 -11.42 11.85 6.37
C ALA A 124 -11.68 10.58 5.54
N ILE A 125 -10.86 10.29 4.53
CA ILE A 125 -10.97 9.06 3.71
C ILE A 125 -10.63 7.83 4.56
N GLU A 126 -9.62 7.93 5.42
CA GLU A 126 -9.16 6.83 6.28
C GLU A 126 -10.25 6.34 7.25
N LEU A 127 -11.21 7.20 7.62
CA LEU A 127 -12.34 6.81 8.47
C LEU A 127 -13.20 5.69 7.88
N PHE A 128 -13.15 5.51 6.55
CA PHE A 128 -13.88 4.46 5.83
C PHE A 128 -13.02 3.21 5.56
N ALA A 129 -11.78 3.16 6.04
CA ALA A 129 -10.93 1.98 5.92
C ALA A 129 -11.47 0.81 6.75
N ASP A 130 -11.49 -0.38 6.16
CA ASP A 130 -11.69 -1.66 6.85
C ASP A 130 -10.42 -2.07 7.63
N VAL A 131 -10.50 -3.17 8.41
CA VAL A 131 -9.37 -3.70 9.20
C VAL A 131 -8.13 -3.84 8.33
N LYS A 132 -8.29 -4.42 7.16
CA LYS A 132 -7.21 -4.75 6.25
C LYS A 132 -6.50 -3.51 5.70
N ASN A 133 -7.24 -2.55 5.14
CA ASN A 133 -6.65 -1.33 4.60
C ASN A 133 -5.98 -0.50 5.71
N LEU A 134 -6.56 -0.49 6.92
CA LEU A 134 -5.99 0.22 8.06
C LEU A 134 -4.69 -0.43 8.54
N ILE A 135 -4.57 -1.77 8.47
CA ILE A 135 -3.30 -2.50 8.69
C ILE A 135 -2.26 -2.11 7.64
N GLU A 136 -2.59 -2.10 6.34
CA GLU A 136 -1.63 -1.67 5.30
C GLU A 136 -1.13 -0.25 5.53
N LEU A 137 -2.06 0.68 5.83
CA LEU A 137 -1.74 2.08 6.09
C LEU A 137 -0.79 2.22 7.29
N ALA A 138 -1.07 1.48 8.37
CA ALA A 138 -0.21 1.45 9.54
C ALA A 138 1.17 0.86 9.24
N TYR A 139 1.22 -0.25 8.50
CA TYR A 139 2.45 -0.93 8.10
C TYR A 139 3.33 -0.06 7.20
N GLY A 140 2.78 0.51 6.13
CA GLY A 140 3.53 1.40 5.22
C GLY A 140 4.03 2.66 5.92
N THR A 141 3.23 3.23 6.83
CA THR A 141 3.67 4.35 7.67
C THR A 141 4.80 3.93 8.61
N GLN A 142 4.74 2.72 9.17
CA GLN A 142 5.79 2.19 10.04
C GLN A 142 7.10 1.98 9.27
N GLN A 143 7.04 1.56 8.00
CA GLN A 143 8.23 1.51 7.13
C GLN A 143 8.87 2.90 6.99
N GLY A 144 8.07 3.95 6.80
CA GLY A 144 8.55 5.33 6.75
C GLY A 144 9.18 5.79 8.07
N ILE A 145 8.57 5.46 9.21
CA ILE A 145 9.13 5.75 10.54
C ILE A 145 10.49 5.06 10.72
N VAL A 146 10.59 3.78 10.35
CA VAL A 146 11.86 3.02 10.41
C VAL A 146 12.93 3.68 9.53
N ALA A 147 12.57 4.13 8.32
CA ALA A 147 13.49 4.82 7.43
C ALA A 147 13.97 6.18 8.00
N LEU A 148 13.11 6.92 8.69
CA LEU A 148 13.48 8.20 9.34
C LEU A 148 14.37 8.01 10.57
N ILE A 149 14.19 6.91 11.31
CA ILE A 149 15.00 6.60 12.52
C ILE A 149 16.33 5.95 12.13
N ASN A 150 16.33 5.16 11.06
CA ASN A 150 17.50 4.56 10.45
C ASN A 150 17.70 5.12 9.04
N PRO A 151 18.06 6.41 8.90
CA PRO A 151 18.38 6.94 7.59
C PRO A 151 19.62 6.20 7.09
N GLY A 152 19.48 5.48 5.97
CA GLY A 152 20.64 4.96 5.24
C GLY A 152 21.50 6.12 4.75
N GLU A 153 22.76 5.86 4.41
CA GLU A 153 23.71 6.92 4.04
C GLU A 153 23.33 7.76 2.79
N THR A 154 22.31 7.36 2.03
CA THR A 154 21.87 8.04 0.78
C THR A 154 20.38 8.04 0.55
N THR A 155 19.66 8.31 1.62
CA THR A 155 18.21 8.52 1.56
C THR A 155 17.94 10.03 1.49
N ASP A 156 16.90 10.48 0.78
CA ASP A 156 16.47 11.90 0.79
C ASP A 156 16.23 12.39 2.23
N GLU A 157 15.92 11.45 3.13
CA GLU A 157 15.82 11.58 4.57
C GLU A 157 17.12 12.05 5.26
N GLN A 158 18.29 11.92 4.64
CA GLN A 158 19.54 12.53 5.13
C GLN A 158 19.65 14.03 4.85
N ALA A 159 19.06 14.50 3.74
CA ALA A 159 19.01 15.93 3.45
C ALA A 159 18.24 16.68 4.55
N LEU A 160 17.39 15.96 5.27
CA LEU A 160 16.72 16.44 6.47
C LEU A 160 17.67 16.49 7.66
N THR A 161 17.59 17.57 8.41
CA THR A 161 18.21 17.69 9.73
C THR A 161 17.61 16.66 10.70
N VAL A 162 18.33 16.39 11.80
CA VAL A 162 17.84 15.52 12.88
C VAL A 162 16.48 16.00 13.40
N ALA A 163 16.32 17.32 13.60
CA ALA A 163 15.08 17.92 14.08
C ALA A 163 13.91 17.77 13.08
N GLU A 164 14.18 17.87 11.78
CA GLU A 164 13.17 17.63 10.74
C GLU A 164 12.74 16.16 10.72
N ARG A 165 13.70 15.22 10.81
CA ARG A 165 13.38 13.79 10.92
C ARG A 165 12.58 13.46 12.17
N GLU A 166 12.94 14.00 13.32
CA GLU A 166 12.20 13.82 14.58
C GLU A 166 10.76 14.37 14.45
N THR A 167 10.60 15.53 13.82
CA THR A 167 9.28 16.15 13.58
C THR A 167 8.41 15.29 12.66
N LEU A 168 8.97 14.82 11.55
CA LEU A 168 8.26 13.94 10.60
C LEU A 168 7.92 12.59 11.25
N ALA A 169 8.89 11.96 11.94
CA ALA A 169 8.67 10.72 12.64
C ALA A 169 7.59 10.87 13.71
N GLY A 170 7.60 11.96 14.48
CA GLY A 170 6.57 12.26 15.47
C GLY A 170 5.16 12.37 14.87
N GLY A 171 5.02 13.01 13.71
CA GLY A 171 3.76 13.07 12.97
C GLY A 171 3.26 11.68 12.56
N LEU A 172 4.13 10.89 11.90
CA LEU A 172 3.80 9.53 11.45
C LEU A 172 3.49 8.58 12.61
N ILE A 173 4.21 8.70 13.73
CA ILE A 173 3.93 7.94 14.96
C ILE A 173 2.53 8.29 15.47
N GLY A 174 2.18 9.58 15.52
CA GLY A 174 0.86 10.02 15.93
C GLY A 174 -0.25 9.48 15.02
N ASP A 175 -0.02 9.40 13.71
CA ASP A 175 -0.95 8.81 12.75
C ASP A 175 -1.15 7.32 13.02
N ASN A 176 -0.06 6.56 13.19
CA ASN A 176 -0.13 5.14 13.49
C ASN A 176 -0.79 4.84 14.84
N GLN A 177 -0.60 5.69 15.86
CA GLN A 177 -1.31 5.55 17.13
C GLN A 177 -2.82 5.64 16.94
N ARG A 178 -3.31 6.58 16.12
CA ARG A 178 -4.75 6.71 15.81
C ARG A 178 -5.27 5.49 15.05
N ARG A 179 -4.51 4.99 14.06
CA ARG A 179 -4.86 3.78 13.29
C ARG A 179 -4.96 2.54 14.17
N ILE A 180 -3.94 2.29 14.98
CA ILE A 180 -3.86 1.13 15.88
C ILE A 180 -4.95 1.20 16.97
N ALA A 181 -5.33 2.40 17.41
CA ALA A 181 -6.47 2.57 18.31
C ALA A 181 -7.80 2.23 17.62
N ARG A 182 -8.02 2.70 16.39
CA ARG A 182 -9.23 2.39 15.60
C ARG A 182 -9.35 0.91 15.26
N LEU A 183 -8.23 0.23 15.00
CA LEU A 183 -8.20 -1.22 14.74
C LEU A 183 -8.86 -2.03 15.85
N LYS A 184 -8.78 -1.58 17.11
CA LYS A 184 -9.42 -2.29 18.24
C LYS A 184 -10.92 -2.48 18.01
N ASN A 185 -11.63 -1.38 17.75
CA ASN A 185 -13.08 -1.42 17.58
C ASN A 185 -13.46 -2.19 16.31
N LEU A 186 -12.70 -2.03 15.23
CA LEU A 186 -12.95 -2.75 13.98
C LEU A 186 -12.76 -4.27 14.14
N LEU A 187 -11.71 -4.70 14.84
CA LEU A 187 -11.48 -6.12 15.15
C LEU A 187 -12.60 -6.68 16.04
N GLU A 188 -13.05 -5.95 17.05
CA GLU A 188 -14.18 -6.36 17.90
C GLU A 188 -15.51 -6.46 17.14
N GLU A 189 -15.74 -5.58 16.16
CA GLU A 189 -16.92 -5.62 15.30
C GLU A 189 -16.87 -6.80 14.32
N GLU A 190 -15.75 -7.00 13.63
CA GLU A 190 -15.57 -8.11 12.70
C GLU A 190 -15.59 -9.47 13.43
N ALA A 191 -15.04 -9.57 14.63
CA ALA A 191 -15.14 -10.76 15.47
C ALA A 191 -16.58 -11.12 15.80
N ARG A 192 -17.41 -10.12 16.18
CA ARG A 192 -18.85 -10.31 16.46
C ARG A 192 -19.61 -10.74 15.21
N ALA A 193 -19.33 -10.10 14.07
CA ALA A 193 -19.95 -10.47 12.80
C ALA A 193 -19.58 -11.90 12.38
N ALA A 194 -18.32 -12.28 12.51
CA ALA A 194 -17.84 -13.61 12.16
C ALA A 194 -18.37 -14.70 13.11
N ALA A 195 -18.50 -14.41 14.42
CA ALA A 195 -19.12 -15.31 15.38
C ALA A 195 -20.61 -15.56 15.09
N ALA A 196 -21.34 -14.55 14.63
CA ALA A 196 -22.74 -14.70 14.22
C ALA A 196 -22.92 -15.55 12.95
N GLN A 197 -21.87 -15.68 12.12
CA GLN A 197 -21.88 -16.46 10.88
C GLN A 197 -21.32 -17.88 11.04
N GLY A 198 -20.59 -18.17 12.12
CA GLY A 198 -20.05 -19.50 12.40
C GLY A 198 -21.16 -20.51 12.74
N GLN A 199 -21.60 -21.27 11.74
CA GLN A 199 -22.68 -22.27 11.91
C GLN A 199 -22.24 -23.51 12.72
N ASP A 200 -20.93 -23.80 12.76
CA ASP A 200 -20.35 -24.95 13.46
C ASP A 200 -19.30 -24.54 14.51
N GLU A 201 -19.21 -25.30 15.61
CA GLU A 201 -18.43 -25.00 16.81
C GLU A 201 -16.91 -24.93 16.57
N GLN A 202 -16.38 -25.78 15.67
CA GLN A 202 -14.96 -25.76 15.28
C GLN A 202 -14.58 -24.51 14.48
N THR A 203 -15.43 -24.10 13.53
CA THR A 203 -15.21 -22.91 12.70
C THR A 203 -15.34 -21.64 13.54
N GLY A 204 -16.30 -21.61 14.47
CA GLY A 204 -16.44 -20.53 15.45
C GLY A 204 -15.23 -20.39 16.37
N ALA A 205 -14.67 -21.50 16.88
CA ALA A 205 -13.48 -21.47 17.72
C ALA A 205 -12.22 -20.99 16.98
N ALA A 206 -12.04 -21.39 15.72
CA ALA A 206 -10.93 -20.93 14.89
C ALA A 206 -11.04 -19.43 14.58
N VAL A 207 -12.25 -18.95 14.26
CA VAL A 207 -12.54 -17.53 14.05
C VAL A 207 -12.27 -16.72 15.32
N ALA A 208 -12.77 -17.16 16.47
CA ALA A 208 -12.52 -16.50 17.75
C ALA A 208 -11.02 -16.41 18.06
N SER A 209 -10.29 -17.53 17.91
CA SER A 209 -8.84 -17.58 18.13
C SER A 209 -8.08 -16.62 17.22
N ARG A 210 -8.51 -16.47 15.96
CA ARG A 210 -7.90 -15.51 15.01
C ARG A 210 -8.07 -14.08 15.52
N TYR A 211 -9.27 -13.65 15.91
CA TYR A 211 -9.49 -12.28 16.37
C TYR A 211 -8.88 -12.00 17.75
N GLU A 212 -8.76 -13.00 18.63
CA GLU A 212 -8.00 -12.88 19.89
C GLU A 212 -6.50 -12.67 19.63
N LEU A 213 -5.92 -13.44 18.69
CA LEU A 213 -4.53 -13.25 18.27
C LEU A 213 -4.35 -11.87 17.63
N ALA A 214 -5.29 -11.43 16.78
CA ALA A 214 -5.28 -10.11 16.16
C ALA A 214 -5.24 -8.99 17.20
N GLU A 215 -6.09 -9.04 18.22
CA GLU A 215 -6.12 -8.04 19.27
C GLU A 215 -4.84 -8.07 20.12
N SER A 216 -4.29 -9.25 20.41
CA SER A 216 -2.99 -9.38 21.08
C SER A 216 -1.84 -8.75 20.27
N LEU A 217 -1.83 -8.95 18.96
CA LEU A 217 -0.83 -8.33 18.07
C LEU A 217 -1.01 -6.82 17.99
N ARG A 218 -2.25 -6.35 17.85
CA ARG A 218 -2.60 -4.92 17.86
C ARG A 218 -2.18 -4.24 19.16
N ALA A 219 -2.43 -4.86 20.31
CA ALA A 219 -2.03 -4.34 21.62
C ALA A 219 -0.51 -4.23 21.75
N ARG A 220 0.24 -5.27 21.36
CA ARG A 220 1.72 -5.24 21.35
C ARG A 220 2.28 -4.19 20.38
N ALA A 221 1.66 -4.01 19.22
CA ALA A 221 2.01 -2.93 18.30
C ALA A 221 1.74 -1.54 18.91
N ALA A 222 0.66 -1.38 19.68
CA ALA A 222 0.36 -0.13 20.38
C ALA A 222 1.40 0.19 21.47
N ASP A 223 1.78 -0.80 22.28
CA ASP A 223 2.74 -0.64 23.38
C ASP A 223 4.15 -0.33 22.87
N SER A 224 4.60 -1.06 21.83
CA SER A 224 5.89 -0.79 21.17
C SER A 224 5.89 0.57 20.48
N LEU A 225 4.78 1.00 19.85
CA LEU A 225 4.67 2.34 19.25
C LEU A 225 4.64 3.46 20.31
N ALA A 226 4.05 3.23 21.48
CA ALA A 226 4.10 4.18 22.59
C ALA A 226 5.52 4.29 23.17
N SER A 227 6.23 3.17 23.27
CA SER A 227 7.65 3.13 23.65
C SER A 227 8.51 3.87 22.63
N LEU A 228 8.25 3.65 21.34
CA LEU A 228 8.88 4.37 20.24
C LEU A 228 8.70 5.89 20.35
N ALA A 229 7.46 6.34 20.56
CA ALA A 229 7.15 7.76 20.74
C ALA A 229 7.94 8.38 21.90
N SER A 230 8.05 7.65 23.01
CA SER A 230 8.80 8.08 24.20
C SER A 230 10.30 8.15 23.93
N SER A 231 10.87 7.16 23.23
CA SER A 231 12.28 7.12 22.87
C SER A 231 12.67 8.21 21.88
N VAL A 232 11.81 8.51 20.89
CA VAL A 232 12.01 9.63 19.96
C VAL A 232 11.98 10.96 20.72
N ALA A 233 11.02 11.17 21.61
CA ALA A 233 10.93 12.39 22.42
C ALA A 233 12.13 12.56 23.38
N ALA A 234 12.75 11.46 23.81
CA ALA A 234 13.95 11.45 24.64
C ALA A 234 15.26 11.47 23.83
N SER A 235 15.19 11.50 22.48
CA SER A 235 16.33 11.33 21.57
C SER A 235 17.19 10.07 21.87
N ALA A 236 16.54 9.01 22.36
CA ALA A 236 17.14 7.72 22.69
C ALA A 236 17.15 6.82 21.44
N VAL A 237 18.17 7.00 20.59
CA VAL A 237 18.18 6.48 19.21
C VAL A 237 18.14 4.94 19.15
N ASP A 238 18.90 4.25 20.01
CA ASP A 238 18.96 2.78 19.96
C ASP A 238 17.66 2.14 20.46
N GLU A 239 17.06 2.73 21.50
CA GLU A 239 15.74 2.35 22.01
C GLU A 239 14.62 2.65 21.00
N ALA A 240 14.74 3.77 20.28
CA ALA A 240 13.82 4.11 19.19
C ALA A 240 13.93 3.08 18.05
N ARG A 241 15.14 2.68 17.65
CA ARG A 241 15.34 1.63 16.64
C ARG A 241 14.71 0.29 17.04
N ALA A 242 14.95 -0.14 18.27
CA ALA A 242 14.39 -1.38 18.80
C ALA A 242 12.85 -1.33 18.79
N SER A 243 12.27 -0.29 19.37
CA SER A 243 10.81 -0.12 19.45
C SER A 243 10.16 -0.01 18.07
N ALA A 244 10.82 0.66 17.12
CA ALA A 244 10.35 0.77 15.73
C ALA A 244 10.34 -0.59 15.01
N GLY A 245 11.36 -1.42 15.24
CA GLY A 245 11.44 -2.78 14.72
C GLY A 245 10.39 -3.72 15.32
N GLU A 246 10.14 -3.63 16.64
CA GLU A 246 9.10 -4.40 17.32
C GLU A 246 7.70 -4.05 16.80
N THR A 247 7.40 -2.75 16.69
CA THR A 247 6.13 -2.27 16.12
C THR A 247 5.92 -2.80 14.71
N PHE A 248 6.98 -2.75 13.88
CA PHE A 248 6.95 -3.25 12.51
C PHE A 248 6.67 -4.76 12.46
N ALA A 249 7.32 -5.56 13.31
CA ALA A 249 7.11 -7.00 13.36
C ALA A 249 5.66 -7.36 13.74
N HIS A 250 5.08 -6.67 14.73
CA HIS A 250 3.69 -6.92 15.14
C HIS A 250 2.67 -6.52 14.07
N LEU A 251 2.90 -5.41 13.36
CA LEU A 251 2.06 -5.01 12.22
C LEU A 251 2.20 -5.99 11.04
N GLU A 252 3.39 -6.55 10.82
CA GLU A 252 3.61 -7.58 9.80
C GLU A 252 2.88 -8.88 10.14
N GLU A 253 2.94 -9.34 11.40
CA GLU A 253 2.17 -10.50 11.86
C GLU A 253 0.66 -10.27 11.74
N LEU A 254 0.19 -9.07 12.06
CA LEU A 254 -1.22 -8.69 11.89
C LEU A 254 -1.62 -8.71 10.40
N ARG A 255 -0.74 -8.21 9.50
CA ARG A 255 -0.92 -8.30 8.05
C ARG A 255 -0.96 -9.76 7.59
N ARG A 256 -0.08 -10.63 8.07
CA ARG A 256 -0.13 -12.07 7.74
C ARG A 256 -1.45 -12.73 8.16
N LEU A 257 -2.03 -12.28 9.29
CA LEU A 257 -3.27 -12.83 9.82
C LEU A 257 -4.51 -12.44 9.01
N PHE A 258 -4.53 -11.26 8.37
CA PHE A 258 -5.69 -10.72 7.65
C PHE A 258 -5.63 -10.80 6.14
N PHE A 259 -4.45 -10.99 5.57
CA PHE A 259 -4.26 -11.00 4.12
C PHE A 259 -4.06 -12.43 3.64
N SER A 260 -4.76 -12.76 2.56
CA SER A 260 -4.57 -14.08 1.94
C SER A 260 -3.14 -14.19 1.39
N ILE A 261 -2.64 -15.42 1.30
CA ILE A 261 -1.32 -15.66 0.71
C ILE A 261 -1.27 -15.14 -0.74
N VAL A 262 -2.36 -15.26 -1.50
CA VAL A 262 -2.47 -14.70 -2.85
C VAL A 262 -2.19 -13.20 -2.87
N GLU A 263 -2.66 -12.47 -1.88
CA GLU A 263 -2.47 -11.03 -1.80
C GLU A 263 -1.07 -10.64 -1.37
N HIS A 264 -0.44 -11.43 -0.49
CA HIS A 264 0.97 -11.24 -0.19
C HIS A 264 1.87 -11.52 -1.39
N VAL A 265 1.57 -12.55 -2.18
CA VAL A 265 2.30 -12.83 -3.43
C VAL A 265 2.08 -11.70 -4.44
N ALA A 266 0.87 -11.16 -4.55
CA ALA A 266 0.57 -10.02 -5.42
C ALA A 266 1.23 -8.72 -4.96
N ALA A 267 1.31 -8.48 -3.65
CA ALA A 267 2.03 -7.34 -3.08
C ALA A 267 3.54 -7.47 -3.32
N LEU A 268 4.12 -8.65 -3.08
CA LEU A 268 5.52 -8.93 -3.35
C LEU A 268 5.87 -8.72 -4.85
N LEU A 269 4.97 -9.10 -5.77
CA LEU A 269 5.13 -8.83 -7.19
C LEU A 269 5.14 -7.32 -7.50
N ALA A 270 4.27 -6.54 -6.86
CA ALA A 270 4.23 -5.09 -7.04
C ALA A 270 5.49 -4.41 -6.50
N ASP A 271 5.95 -4.79 -5.29
CA ASP A 271 7.15 -4.23 -4.67
C ASP A 271 8.44 -4.61 -5.44
N GLN A 272 8.46 -5.82 -5.99
CA GLN A 272 9.51 -6.28 -6.91
C GLN A 272 9.54 -5.43 -8.19
N GLY A 273 8.38 -5.07 -8.75
CA GLY A 273 8.27 -4.19 -9.90
C GLY A 273 8.80 -2.77 -9.63
N ASP A 274 8.49 -2.19 -8.47
CA ASP A 274 9.04 -0.89 -8.06
C ASP A 274 10.57 -0.93 -7.94
N THR A 275 11.10 -2.01 -7.38
CA THR A 275 12.55 -2.20 -7.20
C THR A 275 13.28 -2.40 -8.52
N HIS A 276 12.69 -3.15 -9.44
CA HIS A 276 13.18 -3.28 -10.81
C HIS A 276 13.20 -1.91 -11.52
N ASP A 277 12.13 -1.12 -11.42
CA ASP A 277 12.05 0.20 -12.05
C ASP A 277 13.10 1.18 -11.49
N ARG A 278 13.35 1.15 -10.18
CA ARG A 278 14.45 1.90 -9.55
C ARG A 278 15.82 1.44 -10.04
N THR A 279 16.05 0.13 -10.12
CA THR A 279 17.30 -0.45 -10.64
C THR A 279 17.54 -0.03 -12.09
N ALA A 280 16.49 -0.05 -12.93
CA ALA A 280 16.56 0.35 -14.33
C ALA A 280 16.84 1.86 -14.48
N THR A 281 16.29 2.67 -13.58
CA THR A 281 16.59 4.11 -13.52
C THR A 281 18.06 4.36 -13.19
N LEU A 282 18.63 3.59 -12.24
CA LEU A 282 20.05 3.66 -11.92
C LEU A 282 20.93 3.19 -13.09
N GLN A 283 20.56 2.10 -13.78
CA GLN A 283 21.29 1.61 -14.96
C GLN A 283 21.27 2.61 -16.13
N ALA A 284 20.13 3.28 -16.36
CA ALA A 284 19.98 4.28 -17.41
C ALA A 284 20.62 5.62 -17.04
N GLY A 285 20.69 5.93 -15.74
CA GLY A 285 21.42 7.07 -15.21
C GLY A 285 22.93 6.88 -15.37
N SER A 286 23.65 7.94 -15.72
CA SER A 286 25.11 7.86 -15.71
C SER A 286 25.61 7.94 -14.27
N SER A 287 26.43 6.98 -13.83
CA SER A 287 27.10 7.10 -12.53
C SER A 287 27.96 8.37 -12.45
N ALA A 288 28.41 8.91 -13.58
CA ALA A 288 29.12 10.19 -13.64
C ALA A 288 28.22 11.40 -13.34
N ALA A 289 26.91 11.29 -13.58
CA ALA A 289 25.94 12.33 -13.25
C ALA A 289 25.50 12.28 -11.78
N MET A 290 25.44 11.08 -11.18
CA MET A 290 25.13 10.90 -9.76
C MET A 290 26.35 11.00 -8.84
N GLY A 291 27.57 10.89 -9.38
CA GLY A 291 28.81 11.01 -8.62
C GLY A 291 28.84 10.06 -7.42
N ASP A 292 29.12 10.61 -6.24
CA ASP A 292 29.28 9.86 -4.99
C ASP A 292 27.95 9.24 -4.48
N GLU A 293 26.79 9.66 -4.99
CA GLU A 293 25.47 9.14 -4.60
C GLU A 293 25.10 7.84 -5.31
N PHE A 294 25.79 7.49 -6.39
CA PHE A 294 25.45 6.32 -7.19
C PHE A 294 25.64 5.01 -6.43
N ALA A 295 26.79 4.83 -5.78
CA ALA A 295 27.12 3.57 -5.10
C ALA A 295 26.13 3.25 -3.97
N PRO A 296 25.79 4.20 -3.09
CA PRO A 296 24.84 3.90 -2.03
C PRO A 296 23.39 3.79 -2.53
N ALA A 297 23.00 4.48 -3.60
CA ALA A 297 21.68 4.28 -4.21
C ALA A 297 21.50 2.86 -4.75
N VAL A 298 22.55 2.29 -5.37
CA VAL A 298 22.57 0.86 -5.74
C VAL A 298 22.50 -0.03 -4.49
N GLY A 299 23.20 0.33 -3.40
CA GLY A 299 23.14 -0.38 -2.12
C GLY A 299 21.73 -0.41 -1.49
N ALA A 300 21.03 0.71 -1.49
CA ALA A 300 19.66 0.80 -0.97
C ALA A 300 18.68 -0.09 -1.77
N VAL A 301 18.89 -0.21 -3.07
CA VAL A 301 18.11 -1.09 -3.94
C VAL A 301 18.49 -2.57 -3.70
N ALA A 302 19.76 -2.87 -3.42
CA ALA A 302 20.21 -4.21 -3.00
C ALA A 302 19.54 -4.67 -1.69
N ASP A 303 19.50 -3.81 -0.67
CA ASP A 303 18.86 -4.11 0.62
C ASP A 303 17.37 -4.38 0.49
N ARG A 304 16.69 -3.56 -0.33
CA ARG A 304 15.27 -3.75 -0.65
C ARG A 304 15.04 -5.08 -1.36
N GLN A 305 15.88 -5.39 -2.35
CA GLN A 305 15.83 -6.66 -3.07
C GLN A 305 16.06 -7.87 -2.13
N GLY A 306 16.96 -7.75 -1.15
CA GLY A 306 17.19 -8.77 -0.13
C GLY A 306 15.98 -9.01 0.78
N ARG A 307 15.27 -7.94 1.18
CA ARG A 307 14.01 -8.07 1.93
C ARG A 307 12.93 -8.81 1.13
N HIS A 308 12.80 -8.53 -0.18
CA HIS A 308 11.86 -9.28 -1.03
C HIS A 308 12.16 -10.78 -1.05
N ALA A 309 13.44 -11.16 -1.12
CA ALA A 309 13.83 -12.57 -1.07
C ALA A 309 13.36 -13.25 0.24
N GLN A 310 13.56 -12.58 1.38
CA GLN A 310 13.11 -13.09 2.69
C GLN A 310 11.59 -13.26 2.76
N VAL A 311 10.83 -12.28 2.24
CA VAL A 311 9.36 -12.39 2.14
C VAL A 311 8.97 -13.56 1.23
N GLY A 312 9.64 -13.72 0.08
CA GLY A 312 9.43 -14.84 -0.83
C GLY A 312 9.62 -16.21 -0.15
N ASP A 313 10.69 -16.38 0.62
CA ASP A 313 10.95 -17.64 1.34
C ASP A 313 9.86 -17.96 2.37
N GLN A 314 9.39 -16.95 3.11
CA GLN A 314 8.31 -17.10 4.08
C GLN A 314 6.98 -17.48 3.41
N LEU A 315 6.66 -16.84 2.28
CA LEU A 315 5.44 -17.14 1.52
C LEU A 315 5.49 -18.53 0.90
N ALA A 316 6.64 -18.95 0.37
CA ALA A 316 6.83 -20.31 -0.12
C ALA A 316 6.65 -21.36 0.99
N ALA A 317 7.16 -21.08 2.20
CA ALA A 317 6.97 -21.97 3.35
C ALA A 317 5.49 -22.06 3.78
N ALA A 318 4.79 -20.92 3.83
CA ALA A 318 3.37 -20.89 4.16
C ALA A 318 2.50 -21.64 3.13
N LEU A 319 2.78 -21.47 1.84
CA LEU A 319 2.10 -22.21 0.76
C LEU A 319 2.36 -23.71 0.86
N ALA A 320 3.60 -24.12 1.14
CA ALA A 320 3.93 -25.53 1.32
C ALA A 320 3.18 -26.15 2.52
N GLN A 321 3.10 -25.44 3.65
CA GLN A 321 2.31 -25.89 4.79
C GLN A 321 0.82 -26.02 4.47
N GLN A 322 0.25 -25.09 3.70
CA GLN A 322 -1.14 -25.21 3.24
C GLN A 322 -1.33 -26.38 2.26
N ALA A 323 -0.34 -26.64 1.38
CA ALA A 323 -0.36 -27.78 0.47
C ALA A 323 -0.33 -29.12 1.22
N ASP A 324 0.53 -29.22 2.24
CA ASP A 324 0.64 -30.41 3.10
C ASP A 324 -0.66 -30.64 3.88
N ALA A 325 -1.25 -29.58 4.43
CA ALA A 325 -2.52 -29.64 5.15
C ALA A 325 -3.69 -30.07 4.24
N ALA A 326 -3.74 -29.54 3.01
CA ALA A 326 -4.76 -29.90 2.02
C ALA A 326 -4.61 -31.34 1.50
N SER A 327 -3.39 -31.88 1.53
CA SER A 327 -3.06 -33.24 1.11
C SER A 327 -3.13 -34.25 2.26
N ALA A 328 -3.31 -33.79 3.51
CA ALA A 328 -3.39 -34.67 4.67
C ALA A 328 -4.65 -35.55 4.61
N PRO A 329 -4.53 -36.87 4.86
CA PRO A 329 -5.71 -37.74 4.90
C PRO A 329 -6.65 -37.27 6.01
N ALA A 330 -7.96 -37.22 5.71
CA ALA A 330 -8.99 -36.86 6.67
C ALA A 330 -8.82 -37.70 7.95
N GLN A 331 -8.56 -37.04 9.09
CA GLN A 331 -8.61 -37.72 10.37
C GLN A 331 -10.07 -38.12 10.64
N PRO A 332 -10.31 -39.36 11.09
CA PRO A 332 -11.67 -39.79 11.43
C PRO A 332 -12.16 -38.95 12.60
N ASP A 333 -13.24 -38.20 12.37
CA ASP A 333 -13.94 -37.51 13.44
C ASP A 333 -14.60 -38.55 14.36
N ALA A 334 -14.66 -38.28 15.67
CA ALA A 334 -15.16 -39.23 16.67
C ALA A 334 -16.66 -39.58 16.52
N SER A 335 -17.35 -38.94 15.58
CA SER A 335 -18.80 -38.95 15.36
C SER A 335 -19.23 -39.47 13.98
N GLY A 336 -18.31 -39.85 13.09
CA GLY A 336 -18.64 -40.55 11.83
C GLY A 336 -19.48 -39.75 10.81
N GLY A 337 -19.46 -38.42 10.86
CA GLY A 337 -20.07 -37.55 9.84
C GLY A 337 -19.22 -37.44 8.56
N PRO A 338 -19.79 -36.97 7.43
CA PRO A 338 -19.01 -36.72 6.21
C PRO A 338 -17.97 -35.63 6.49
N THR A 339 -16.70 -36.04 6.51
CA THR A 339 -15.54 -35.14 6.62
C THR A 339 -15.43 -34.27 5.37
N ALA A 340 -14.98 -33.02 5.52
CA ALA A 340 -14.48 -32.21 4.41
C ALA A 340 -13.48 -33.07 3.62
N SER A 341 -13.82 -33.40 2.37
CA SER A 341 -12.95 -34.20 1.51
C SER A 341 -11.62 -33.47 1.34
N ALA A 342 -10.51 -34.15 1.57
CA ALA A 342 -9.22 -33.72 1.05
C ALA A 342 -9.41 -33.34 -0.43
N ASP A 343 -8.86 -32.20 -0.84
CA ASP A 343 -8.83 -31.76 -2.23
C ASP A 343 -7.37 -31.86 -2.71
N PRO A 344 -6.96 -33.03 -3.24
CA PRO A 344 -5.60 -33.25 -3.72
C PRO A 344 -5.22 -32.26 -4.83
N GLU A 345 -6.18 -31.79 -5.63
CA GLU A 345 -5.94 -30.82 -6.69
C GLU A 345 -5.70 -29.41 -6.13
N ALA A 346 -6.37 -29.02 -5.04
CA ALA A 346 -6.02 -27.81 -4.29
C ALA A 346 -4.64 -27.93 -3.64
N GLY A 347 -4.32 -29.07 -3.02
CA GLY A 347 -2.99 -29.34 -2.46
C GLY A 347 -1.87 -29.25 -3.50
N GLU A 348 -2.07 -29.83 -4.68
CA GLU A 348 -1.08 -29.78 -5.77
C GLU A 348 -0.90 -28.36 -6.32
N ARG A 349 -1.98 -27.57 -6.47
CA ARG A 349 -1.90 -26.15 -6.87
C ARG A 349 -1.12 -25.30 -5.86
N LEU A 350 -1.39 -25.49 -4.57
CA LEU A 350 -0.65 -24.81 -3.49
C LEU A 350 0.82 -25.19 -3.50
N ALA A 351 1.16 -26.47 -3.74
CA ALA A 351 2.54 -26.93 -3.85
C ALA A 351 3.27 -26.31 -5.06
N LYS A 352 2.61 -26.26 -6.23
CA LYS A 352 3.16 -25.60 -7.43
C LYS A 352 3.38 -24.10 -7.20
N ALA A 353 2.43 -23.42 -6.56
CA ALA A 353 2.57 -22.03 -6.18
C ALA A 353 3.74 -21.83 -5.21
N ALA A 354 3.90 -22.71 -4.22
CA ALA A 354 5.03 -22.67 -3.28
C ALA A 354 6.38 -22.78 -4.01
N ASP A 355 6.49 -23.68 -4.98
CA ASP A 355 7.69 -23.87 -5.78
C ASP A 355 8.03 -22.65 -6.65
N GLU A 356 7.03 -22.06 -7.30
CA GLU A 356 7.22 -20.83 -8.08
C GLU A 356 7.64 -19.64 -7.19
N VAL A 357 7.00 -19.44 -6.03
CA VAL A 357 7.41 -18.40 -5.08
C VAL A 357 8.84 -18.63 -4.56
N ARG A 358 9.23 -19.89 -4.33
CA ARG A 358 10.62 -20.23 -3.92
C ARG A 358 11.64 -19.90 -5.01
N LYS A 359 11.32 -20.19 -6.28
CA LYS A 359 12.17 -19.80 -7.42
C LYS A 359 12.29 -18.29 -7.52
N ALA A 360 11.20 -17.55 -7.30
CA ALA A 360 11.22 -16.10 -7.25
C ALA A 360 12.14 -15.58 -6.14
N GLY A 361 12.01 -16.10 -4.91
CA GLY A 361 12.88 -15.75 -3.78
C GLY A 361 14.37 -15.98 -4.07
N GLY A 362 14.71 -17.11 -4.70
CA GLY A 362 16.08 -17.40 -5.14
C GLY A 362 16.62 -16.40 -6.17
N ARG A 363 15.79 -16.01 -7.16
CA ARG A 363 16.14 -14.97 -8.14
C ARG A 363 16.31 -13.60 -7.48
N MET A 364 15.45 -13.26 -6.53
CA MET A 364 15.57 -12.01 -5.77
C MET A 364 16.86 -11.96 -4.96
N LEU A 365 17.23 -13.05 -4.28
CA LEU A 365 18.47 -13.12 -3.51
C LEU A 365 19.71 -13.00 -4.40
N SER A 366 19.67 -13.65 -5.56
CA SER A 366 20.71 -13.55 -6.60
C SER A 366 20.87 -12.09 -7.05
N ALA A 367 19.78 -11.43 -7.42
CA ALA A 367 19.78 -10.01 -7.81
C ALA A 367 20.28 -9.11 -6.66
N ALA A 368 19.87 -9.35 -5.41
CA ALA A 368 20.34 -8.58 -4.25
C ALA A 368 21.86 -8.67 -4.10
N THR A 369 22.42 -9.88 -4.29
CA THR A 369 23.87 -10.12 -4.24
C THR A 369 24.59 -9.37 -5.37
N MET A 370 24.08 -9.45 -6.60
CA MET A 370 24.65 -8.72 -7.75
C MET A 370 24.61 -7.21 -7.57
N LEU A 371 23.52 -6.67 -7.00
CA LEU A 371 23.38 -5.26 -6.70
C LEU A 371 24.34 -4.82 -5.59
N ALA A 372 24.49 -5.61 -4.53
CA ALA A 372 25.47 -5.33 -3.47
C ALA A 372 26.91 -5.31 -4.02
N ASP A 373 27.25 -6.25 -4.90
CA ASP A 373 28.53 -6.24 -5.61
C ASP A 373 28.67 -5.03 -6.54
N GLY A 374 27.58 -4.65 -7.23
CA GLY A 374 27.50 -3.45 -8.05
C GLY A 374 27.76 -2.18 -7.25
N ALA A 375 27.16 -2.05 -6.06
CA ALA A 375 27.38 -0.94 -5.14
C ALA A 375 28.85 -0.86 -4.71
N ASN A 376 29.49 -1.99 -4.39
CA ASN A 376 30.91 -2.01 -4.06
C ASN A 376 31.80 -1.58 -5.24
N ARG A 377 31.48 -2.01 -6.46
CA ARG A 377 32.24 -1.62 -7.67
C ARG A 377 32.05 -0.15 -8.01
N ALA A 378 30.85 0.38 -7.78
CA ALA A 378 30.49 1.78 -7.98
C ALA A 378 31.38 2.78 -7.23
N LEU A 379 32.05 2.36 -6.15
CA LEU A 379 33.04 3.17 -5.45
C LEU A 379 34.29 3.50 -6.29
N THR A 380 34.51 2.78 -7.39
CA THR A 380 35.73 2.90 -8.22
C THR A 380 35.44 3.04 -9.72
N MET A 381 34.32 2.49 -10.20
CA MET A 381 33.94 2.51 -11.62
C MET A 381 32.43 2.29 -11.78
N SER A 382 31.85 2.70 -12.89
CA SER A 382 30.44 2.43 -13.21
C SER A 382 30.20 0.92 -13.37
N PRO A 383 29.39 0.28 -12.51
CA PRO A 383 29.02 -1.13 -12.67
C PRO A 383 27.95 -1.29 -13.75
N ASP A 384 27.88 -2.48 -14.33
CA ASP A 384 26.74 -2.92 -15.14
C ASP A 384 25.72 -3.61 -14.24
N LEU A 385 24.50 -3.06 -14.16
CA LEU A 385 23.39 -3.60 -13.35
C LEU A 385 22.45 -4.49 -14.18
N GLU A 386 22.68 -4.65 -15.49
CA GLU A 386 21.84 -5.49 -16.36
C GLU A 386 21.66 -6.93 -15.85
N PRO A 387 22.70 -7.61 -15.31
CA PRO A 387 22.52 -8.95 -14.75
C PRO A 387 21.50 -9.02 -13.61
N ALA A 388 21.46 -7.99 -12.75
CA ALA A 388 20.47 -7.91 -11.67
C ALA A 388 19.06 -7.67 -12.21
N LEU A 389 18.91 -6.83 -13.24
CA LEU A 389 17.62 -6.59 -13.90
C LEU A 389 17.04 -7.87 -14.51
N VAL A 390 17.89 -8.72 -15.11
CA VAL A 390 17.48 -10.02 -15.66
C VAL A 390 16.91 -10.94 -14.56
N ASP A 391 17.60 -11.04 -13.41
CA ASP A 391 17.12 -11.87 -12.30
C ASP A 391 15.88 -11.26 -11.63
N GLN A 392 15.78 -9.93 -11.54
CA GLN A 392 14.57 -9.26 -11.04
C GLN A 392 13.35 -9.53 -11.93
N LEU A 393 13.52 -9.55 -13.26
CA LEU A 393 12.46 -9.88 -14.21
C LEU A 393 12.04 -11.36 -14.10
N ALA A 394 13.01 -12.27 -13.98
CA ALA A 394 12.73 -13.68 -13.77
C ALA A 394 11.97 -13.92 -12.44
N ALA A 395 12.30 -13.17 -11.39
CA ALA A 395 11.55 -13.22 -10.13
C ALA A 395 10.08 -12.81 -10.32
N MET A 396 9.82 -11.72 -11.07
CA MET A 396 8.46 -11.28 -11.38
C MET A 396 7.68 -12.35 -12.16
N GLU A 397 8.30 -12.99 -13.16
CA GLU A 397 7.66 -14.06 -13.93
C GLU A 397 7.23 -15.24 -13.05
N HIS A 398 8.11 -15.67 -12.13
CA HIS A 398 7.79 -16.73 -11.18
C HIS A 398 6.64 -16.34 -10.23
N LEU A 399 6.61 -15.12 -9.71
CA LEU A 399 5.49 -14.65 -8.89
C LEU A 399 4.17 -14.59 -9.67
N GLU A 400 4.20 -14.17 -10.94
CA GLU A 400 3.02 -14.21 -11.80
C GLU A 400 2.52 -15.64 -12.04
N ASN A 401 3.44 -16.61 -12.20
CA ASN A 401 3.09 -18.02 -12.35
C ASN A 401 2.48 -18.58 -11.06
N ALA A 402 3.06 -18.26 -9.90
CA ALA A 402 2.46 -18.61 -8.61
C ALA A 402 1.02 -18.06 -8.48
N LEU A 403 0.80 -16.80 -8.87
CA LEU A 403 -0.53 -16.20 -8.84
C LEU A 403 -1.51 -16.88 -9.81
N LYS A 404 -1.07 -17.34 -10.98
CA LYS A 404 -1.92 -18.11 -11.90
C LYS A 404 -2.37 -19.43 -11.29
N GLU A 405 -1.49 -20.12 -10.55
CA GLU A 405 -1.82 -21.39 -9.88
C GLU A 405 -2.78 -21.17 -8.69
N LEU A 406 -2.59 -20.08 -7.96
CA LEU A 406 -3.42 -19.70 -6.81
C LEU A 406 -4.80 -19.15 -7.20
N VAL A 407 -4.98 -18.77 -8.46
CA VAL A 407 -6.25 -18.24 -8.97
C VAL A 407 -7.02 -19.38 -9.65
N PRO A 408 -8.11 -19.91 -9.05
CA PRO A 408 -8.89 -20.96 -9.70
C PRO A 408 -9.43 -20.47 -11.06
N PRO A 409 -9.39 -21.30 -12.12
CA PRO A 409 -10.04 -20.97 -13.37
C PRO A 409 -11.53 -20.80 -13.09
N GLN A 410 -12.08 -19.62 -13.40
CA GLN A 410 -13.52 -19.42 -13.32
C GLN A 410 -14.19 -20.47 -14.20
N GLU A 411 -14.91 -21.40 -13.58
CA GLU A 411 -15.89 -22.21 -14.29
C GLU A 411 -16.83 -21.23 -14.97
N ARG A 412 -16.78 -21.20 -16.31
CA ARG A 412 -17.80 -20.54 -17.11
C ARG A 412 -19.11 -21.26 -16.77
N GLN A 413 -19.90 -20.69 -15.86
CA GLN A 413 -21.28 -21.13 -15.67
C GLN A 413 -21.95 -21.03 -17.05
N PRO A 414 -22.48 -22.13 -17.59
CA PRO A 414 -23.21 -22.08 -18.85
C PRO A 414 -24.40 -21.14 -18.67
N GLN A 415 -24.51 -20.14 -19.55
CA GLN A 415 -25.69 -19.29 -19.67
C GLN A 415 -26.92 -20.21 -19.86
N GLN A 416 -27.65 -20.47 -18.78
CA GLN A 416 -28.99 -21.03 -18.85
C GLN A 416 -29.95 -19.88 -19.11
N GLY A 417 -30.70 -20.03 -20.20
CA GLY A 417 -31.59 -19.03 -20.75
C GLY A 417 -32.67 -18.58 -19.78
N GLU A 418 -33.13 -17.36 -20.02
CA GLU A 418 -34.26 -16.72 -19.38
C GLU A 418 -35.54 -17.54 -19.61
N GLU A 419 -35.97 -18.29 -18.60
CA GLU A 419 -37.40 -18.55 -18.37
C GLU A 419 -37.75 -18.13 -16.94
N GLN A 420 -38.46 -16.99 -16.88
CA GLN A 420 -39.01 -16.42 -15.66
C GLN A 420 -40.14 -17.30 -15.12
N GLN A 421 -39.99 -17.84 -13.91
CA GLN A 421 -41.10 -18.15 -13.02
C GLN A 421 -40.79 -17.63 -11.61
N PRO A 422 -41.74 -16.96 -10.94
CA PRO A 422 -41.52 -16.42 -9.61
C PRO A 422 -41.62 -17.56 -8.58
N ARG A 423 -40.51 -17.87 -7.90
CA ARG A 423 -40.53 -18.63 -6.65
C ARG A 423 -40.34 -17.67 -5.48
N GLU A 424 -41.45 -17.37 -4.83
CA GLU A 424 -41.47 -16.95 -3.43
C GLU A 424 -40.79 -18.01 -2.56
N GLY A 425 -40.00 -17.55 -1.57
CA GLY A 425 -39.40 -18.39 -0.53
C GLY A 425 -38.01 -18.92 -0.86
N ARG A 426 -36.99 -18.07 -0.73
CA ARG A 426 -35.62 -18.53 -0.51
C ARG A 426 -34.93 -17.59 0.47
N GLU A 427 -34.60 -18.13 1.64
CA GLU A 427 -33.76 -17.48 2.65
C GLU A 427 -32.40 -17.09 2.03
N PRO A 428 -31.82 -15.93 2.40
CA PRO A 428 -30.52 -15.52 1.91
C PRO A 428 -29.44 -16.46 2.46
N GLN A 429 -28.70 -17.10 1.56
CA GLN A 429 -27.55 -17.94 1.86
C GLN A 429 -26.36 -17.03 2.22
N PRO A 430 -25.52 -17.34 3.25
CA PRO A 430 -24.54 -16.38 3.78
C PRO A 430 -23.33 -16.18 2.86
N GLN A 431 -22.83 -14.94 2.85
CA GLN A 431 -21.83 -14.35 1.95
C GLN A 431 -20.35 -14.69 2.26
N SER A 432 -20.04 -15.82 2.89
CA SER A 432 -18.64 -16.15 3.23
C SER A 432 -17.72 -16.32 2.01
N GLY A 433 -18.28 -16.64 0.84
CA GLY A 433 -17.53 -16.67 -0.42
C GLY A 433 -17.32 -15.31 -1.09
N GLU A 434 -17.99 -14.24 -0.65
CA GLU A 434 -17.91 -12.93 -1.32
C GLU A 434 -16.63 -12.17 -0.95
N ASP A 435 -16.14 -12.28 0.29
CA ASP A 435 -14.90 -11.61 0.73
C ASP A 435 -13.65 -12.23 0.09
N GLU A 436 -13.59 -13.55 -0.03
CA GLU A 436 -12.52 -14.23 -0.78
C GLU A 436 -12.61 -13.92 -2.29
N GLN A 437 -13.81 -13.88 -2.87
CA GLN A 437 -13.99 -13.50 -4.28
C GLN A 437 -13.67 -12.02 -4.54
N MET A 438 -13.94 -11.11 -3.60
CA MET A 438 -13.62 -9.69 -3.70
C MET A 438 -12.12 -9.45 -3.55
N SER A 439 -11.48 -10.10 -2.56
CA SER A 439 -10.02 -10.15 -2.39
C SER A 439 -9.33 -10.65 -3.67
N HIS A 440 -9.84 -11.75 -4.23
CA HIS A 440 -9.38 -12.32 -5.48
C HIS A 440 -9.55 -11.38 -6.68
N ARG A 441 -10.71 -10.70 -6.81
CA ARG A 441 -10.94 -9.68 -7.84
C ARG A 441 -9.98 -8.49 -7.71
N GLN A 442 -9.65 -8.07 -6.49
CA GLN A 442 -8.68 -7.00 -6.26
C GLN A 442 -7.26 -7.42 -6.66
N ALA A 443 -6.85 -8.66 -6.34
CA ALA A 443 -5.58 -9.23 -6.78
C ALA A 443 -5.48 -9.31 -8.31
N LEU A 444 -6.55 -9.77 -8.98
CA LEU A 444 -6.64 -9.80 -10.45
C LEU A 444 -6.57 -8.39 -11.07
N LYS A 445 -7.22 -7.40 -10.46
CA LYS A 445 -7.17 -6.01 -10.93
C LYS A 445 -5.76 -5.42 -10.80
N ARG A 446 -5.03 -5.75 -9.73
CA ARG A 446 -3.62 -5.38 -9.55
C ARG A 446 -2.72 -6.07 -10.58
N LEU A 447 -2.89 -7.37 -10.80
CA LEU A 447 -2.20 -8.13 -11.85
C LEU A 447 -2.42 -7.53 -13.24
N GLN A 448 -3.65 -7.13 -13.55
CA GLN A 448 -3.97 -6.51 -14.82
C GLN A 448 -3.30 -5.14 -14.97
N ALA A 449 -3.29 -4.31 -13.91
CA ALA A 449 -2.58 -3.03 -13.92
C ALA A 449 -1.05 -3.17 -14.04
N ILE A 450 -0.47 -4.29 -13.60
CA ILE A 450 0.95 -4.61 -13.78
C ILE A 450 1.22 -5.05 -15.22
N ARG A 451 0.38 -5.95 -15.76
CA ARG A 451 0.45 -6.39 -17.17
C ARG A 451 0.28 -5.22 -18.15
N ASP A 452 -0.63 -4.31 -17.87
CA ASP A 452 -0.86 -3.13 -18.71
C ASP A 452 0.36 -2.20 -18.71
N ARG A 453 1.00 -2.00 -17.55
CA ARG A 453 2.27 -1.28 -17.43
C ARG A 453 3.42 -1.96 -18.18
N GLU A 454 3.53 -3.29 -18.10
CA GLU A 454 4.56 -4.06 -18.84
C GLU A 454 4.33 -4.03 -20.35
N ALA A 455 3.08 -4.17 -20.80
CA ALA A 455 2.73 -4.05 -22.21
C ALA A 455 3.05 -2.65 -22.75
N GLU A 456 2.84 -1.60 -21.94
CA GLU A 456 3.23 -0.24 -22.29
C GLU A 456 4.76 -0.06 -22.35
N ARG A 457 5.53 -0.73 -21.48
CA ARG A 457 7.00 -0.79 -21.54
C ARG A 457 7.51 -1.48 -22.80
N GLN A 458 6.95 -2.63 -23.17
CA GLN A 458 7.31 -3.32 -24.41
C GLN A 458 7.04 -2.45 -25.64
N ARG A 459 5.93 -1.70 -25.64
CA ARG A 459 5.64 -0.71 -26.71
C ARG A 459 6.64 0.44 -26.73
N ARG A 460 7.07 0.95 -25.57
CA ARG A 460 8.09 2.01 -25.49
C ARG A 460 9.48 1.53 -25.90
N ARG A 461 9.86 0.28 -25.58
CA ARG A 461 11.11 -0.35 -26.06
C ARG A 461 11.08 -0.70 -27.55
N ALA A 462 9.91 -1.06 -28.09
CA ALA A 462 9.74 -1.38 -29.50
C ALA A 462 9.52 -0.14 -30.40
N ALA A 463 9.31 1.04 -29.81
CA ALA A 463 9.27 2.28 -30.57
C ALA A 463 10.69 2.60 -31.07
N PRO A 464 10.92 2.65 -32.39
CA PRO A 464 12.23 3.01 -32.91
C PRO A 464 12.57 4.43 -32.45
N ALA A 465 13.76 4.62 -31.88
CA ALA A 465 14.34 5.93 -31.65
C ALA A 465 14.25 6.71 -32.96
N SER A 466 13.41 7.74 -33.00
CA SER A 466 13.30 8.62 -34.16
C SER A 466 14.66 9.27 -34.34
N MET A 467 15.47 8.71 -35.25
CA MET A 467 16.68 9.36 -35.75
C MET A 467 16.23 10.71 -36.29
N ALA A 468 16.53 11.78 -35.55
CA ALA A 468 16.50 13.11 -36.11
C ALA A 468 17.44 13.08 -37.33
N PRO A 469 16.98 13.48 -38.53
CA PRO A 469 17.88 13.58 -39.67
C PRO A 469 18.92 14.64 -39.30
N VAL A 470 20.19 14.24 -39.24
CA VAL A 470 21.29 15.20 -39.27
C VAL A 470 21.26 15.81 -40.66
N GLU A 471 20.62 16.98 -40.78
CA GLU A 471 20.83 17.86 -41.93
C GLU A 471 22.31 18.24 -41.92
N LYS A 472 23.07 17.52 -42.76
CA LYS A 472 24.36 18.00 -43.21
C LYS A 472 24.10 19.26 -44.01
N ASP A 473 24.47 20.39 -43.45
CA ASP A 473 24.75 21.58 -44.23
C ASP A 473 26.06 22.17 -43.71
N TRP A 474 27.06 22.10 -44.61
CA TRP A 474 28.29 22.90 -44.74
C TRP A 474 28.94 23.51 -43.49
#